data_AF-A0A6C0AZG2-F1
#
_entry.id   AF-A0A6C0AZG2-F1
#
_cell.length_a   1.000
_cell.length_b   1.000
_cell.length_c   1.000
_cell.angle_alpha   90.00
_cell.angle_beta   90.00
_cell.angle_gamma   90.00
#
_symmetry.space_group_name_H-M   'P 1'
#
loop_
_entity.id
_entity.type
_entity.pdbx_description
1 polymer ?
#
loop_
_entity_poly.entity_id
_entity_poly.type
_entity_poly.pdbx_seq_one_letter_code
_entity_poly.pdbx_strand_id
1 'polypeptide(L)'
;MSEQFLSEVTLEYLMNKEQYAKYISQNKPSVKSANKKDKKFYKKRIYDLTRQLINNEPKEELFPDIIYAFDNYVKMCIDYFKVLDKRDILQEEHDASQLEDDINGKNDKIVTMEEQLESDKLIMRTFHIREPNSLEKLVKRKITRVREKPPIIPVQKEINLKDPLLKNKGIRKKNNINNKYEESSKDEKNKESK
;
A
#
# COMPACT_ATOMS: atom_id res chain seq x y z
N MET A 1 -4.30 43.16 16.39
CA MET A 1 -4.26 42.01 15.45
C MET A 1 -4.32 42.58 14.05
N SER A 2 -3.31 42.31 13.22
CA SER A 2 -3.14 42.98 11.92
C SER A 2 -4.22 42.54 10.94
N GLU A 3 -4.81 43.50 10.20
CA GLU A 3 -5.81 43.23 9.15
C GLU A 3 -5.31 42.22 8.11
N GLN A 4 -3.99 42.18 7.89
CA GLN A 4 -3.32 41.19 7.05
C GLN A 4 -3.56 39.76 7.52
N PHE A 5 -3.46 39.48 8.82
CA PHE A 5 -3.72 38.16 9.36
C PHE A 5 -5.18 37.75 9.21
N LEU A 6 -6.10 38.70 9.47
CA LEU A 6 -7.53 38.44 9.28
C LEU A 6 -7.84 38.14 7.81
N SER A 7 -7.23 38.90 6.89
CA SER A 7 -7.39 38.68 5.45
C SER A 7 -6.88 37.31 5.00
N GLU A 8 -5.74 36.87 5.53
CA GLU A 8 -5.13 35.56 5.21
C GLU A 8 -6.03 34.41 5.67
N VAL A 9 -6.51 34.48 6.91
CA VAL A 9 -7.43 33.47 7.47
C VAL A 9 -8.75 33.46 6.68
N THR A 10 -9.31 34.63 6.36
CA THR A 10 -10.55 34.65 5.56
C THR A 10 -10.35 34.03 4.18
N LEU A 11 -9.19 34.25 3.54
CA LEU A 11 -8.93 33.71 2.22
C LEU A 11 -8.64 32.19 2.24
N GLU A 12 -8.00 31.70 3.30
CA GLU A 12 -7.70 30.28 3.46
C GLU A 12 -8.97 29.45 3.71
N TYR A 13 -9.91 29.96 4.52
CA TYR A 13 -11.08 29.19 4.96
C TYR A 13 -12.38 29.51 4.19
N LEU A 14 -12.50 30.68 3.56
CA LEU A 14 -13.74 31.10 2.88
C LEU A 14 -13.65 31.12 1.34
N MET A 15 -12.49 30.82 0.75
CA MET A 15 -12.39 30.68 -0.71
C MET A 15 -13.00 29.38 -1.22
N ASN A 16 -13.54 29.44 -2.45
CA ASN A 16 -13.94 28.26 -3.20
C ASN A 16 -12.72 27.36 -3.47
N LYS A 17 -12.88 26.03 -3.33
CA LYS A 17 -11.83 25.01 -3.55
C LYS A 17 -11.05 25.20 -4.85
N GLU A 18 -11.73 25.53 -5.95
CA GLU A 18 -11.06 25.74 -7.25
C GLU A 18 -10.23 27.02 -7.29
N GLN A 19 -10.70 28.08 -6.63
CA GLN A 19 -10.01 29.37 -6.56
C GLN A 19 -8.84 29.30 -5.57
N TYR A 20 -9.02 28.57 -4.46
CA TYR A 20 -7.97 28.28 -3.49
C TYR A 20 -6.80 27.51 -4.13
N ALA A 21 -7.08 26.47 -4.94
CA ALA A 21 -6.03 25.75 -5.65
C ALA A 21 -5.20 26.67 -6.58
N LYS A 22 -5.87 27.61 -7.27
CA LYS A 22 -5.19 28.63 -8.10
C LYS A 22 -4.37 29.60 -7.25
N TYR A 23 -4.92 30.11 -6.15
CA TYR A 23 -4.23 30.99 -5.20
C TYR A 23 -2.95 30.36 -4.65
N ILE A 24 -3.03 29.09 -4.22
CA ILE A 24 -1.87 28.34 -3.73
C ILE A 24 -0.82 28.15 -4.83
N SER A 25 -1.23 27.90 -6.07
CA SER A 25 -0.31 27.72 -7.20
C SER A 25 0.40 29.01 -7.64
N GLN A 26 -0.23 30.17 -7.42
CA GLN A 26 0.32 31.48 -7.76
C GLN A 26 1.22 32.04 -6.65
N ASN A 27 0.84 31.86 -5.38
CA ASN A 27 1.59 32.42 -4.24
C ASN A 27 2.72 31.53 -3.73
N LYS A 28 2.72 30.23 -4.07
CA LYS A 28 3.90 29.39 -3.89
C LYS A 28 4.70 29.46 -5.19
N PRO A 29 5.74 30.32 -5.30
CA PRO A 29 6.63 30.25 -6.44
C PRO A 29 7.11 28.81 -6.54
N SER A 30 6.93 28.19 -7.70
CA SER A 30 7.35 26.81 -7.88
C SER A 30 8.86 26.78 -7.64
N VAL A 31 9.29 26.25 -6.49
CA VAL A 31 10.70 25.98 -6.15
C VAL A 31 11.36 25.14 -7.26
N LYS A 32 10.54 24.48 -8.09
CA LYS A 32 10.89 23.68 -9.26
C LYS A 32 11.66 24.44 -10.36
N SER A 33 11.56 25.77 -10.50
CA SER A 33 12.20 26.50 -11.61
C SER A 33 13.54 27.15 -11.26
N ALA A 34 13.73 27.59 -10.02
CA ALA A 34 14.86 28.44 -9.63
C ALA A 34 16.23 27.78 -9.86
N ASN A 35 16.35 26.46 -9.64
CA ASN A 35 17.68 25.80 -9.59
C ASN A 35 17.93 24.83 -10.76
N LYS A 36 17.19 24.91 -11.87
CA LYS A 36 17.35 23.93 -12.98
C LYS A 36 18.72 23.99 -13.65
N LYS A 37 19.34 25.17 -13.75
CA LYS A 37 20.67 25.36 -14.33
C LYS A 37 21.75 24.81 -13.40
N ASP A 38 21.71 25.18 -12.13
CA ASP A 38 22.66 24.72 -11.12
C ASP A 38 22.54 23.23 -10.86
N LYS A 39 21.31 22.68 -10.85
CA LYS A 39 21.09 21.23 -10.76
C LYS A 39 21.77 20.48 -11.91
N LYS A 40 21.74 21.02 -13.13
CA LYS A 40 22.43 20.40 -14.28
C LYS A 40 23.95 20.51 -14.13
N PHE A 41 24.46 21.65 -13.70
CA PHE A 41 25.88 21.90 -13.50
C PHE A 41 26.47 21.01 -12.39
N TYR A 42 25.81 20.96 -11.23
CA TYR A 42 26.24 20.19 -10.05
C TYR A 42 25.81 18.72 -10.06
N LYS A 43 25.09 18.24 -11.10
CA LYS A 43 24.57 16.87 -11.16
C LYS A 43 25.62 15.81 -10.84
N LYS A 44 26.83 15.94 -11.40
CA LYS A 44 27.93 14.98 -11.19
C LYS A 44 28.46 15.03 -9.75
N ARG A 45 28.62 16.22 -9.18
CA ARG A 45 29.10 16.41 -7.80
C ARG A 45 28.08 15.91 -6.77
N ILE A 46 26.80 16.17 -7.00
CA ILE A 46 25.71 15.65 -6.17
C ILE A 46 25.72 14.12 -6.18
N TYR A 47 25.86 13.49 -7.34
CA TYR A 47 25.91 12.03 -7.45
C TYR A 47 27.12 11.45 -6.68
N ASP A 48 28.30 12.05 -6.84
CA ASP A 48 29.50 11.63 -6.12
C ASP A 48 29.35 11.77 -4.60
N LEU A 49 28.79 12.89 -4.13
CA LEU A 49 28.47 13.12 -2.73
C LEU A 49 27.49 12.08 -2.19
N THR A 50 26.40 11.81 -2.91
CA THR A 50 25.43 10.78 -2.48
C THR A 50 26.05 9.38 -2.45
N ARG A 51 26.96 9.06 -3.38
CA ARG A 51 27.67 7.79 -3.37
C ARG A 51 28.59 7.65 -2.16
N GLN A 52 29.29 8.73 -1.78
CA GLN A 52 30.14 8.77 -0.60
C GLN A 52 29.31 8.62 0.69
N LEU A 53 28.16 9.30 0.78
CA LEU A 53 27.23 9.18 1.91
C LEU A 53 26.67 7.75 2.06
N ILE A 54 26.35 7.07 0.95
CA ILE A 54 25.89 5.66 0.99
C ILE A 54 26.99 4.72 1.51
N ASN A 55 28.25 4.98 1.16
CA ASN A 55 29.39 4.14 1.54
C ASN A 55 29.91 4.42 2.96
N ASN A 56 29.30 5.36 3.70
CA ASN A 56 29.76 5.81 5.02
C ASN A 56 31.23 6.26 5.04
N GLU A 57 31.68 6.91 3.96
CA GLU A 57 32.99 7.58 3.91
C GLU A 57 32.80 9.08 4.17
N PRO A 58 32.82 9.55 5.43
CA PRO A 58 32.71 10.97 5.70
C PRO A 58 34.01 11.64 5.26
N LYS A 59 33.95 12.40 4.16
CA LYS A 59 34.93 13.46 3.95
C LYS A 59 34.61 14.63 4.88
N GLU A 60 35.68 15.26 5.32
CA GLU A 60 35.76 16.44 6.19
C GLU A 60 34.59 17.42 6.02
N GLU A 61 34.07 17.89 7.16
CA GLU A 61 33.18 19.05 7.33
C GLU A 61 31.96 19.13 6.39
N LEU A 62 31.16 18.05 6.33
CA LEU A 62 29.81 18.16 5.80
C LEU A 62 28.89 18.85 6.80
N PHE A 63 28.01 19.72 6.31
CA PHE A 63 26.97 20.33 7.13
C PHE A 63 26.06 19.24 7.73
N PRO A 64 25.81 19.24 9.06
CA PRO A 64 24.96 18.26 9.72
C PRO A 64 23.56 18.16 9.10
N ASP A 65 23.02 19.28 8.60
CA ASP A 65 21.72 19.35 7.93
C ASP A 65 21.66 18.47 6.68
N ILE A 66 22.76 18.37 5.92
CA ILE A 66 22.83 17.54 4.71
C ILE A 66 22.79 16.07 5.09
N ILE A 67 23.49 15.69 6.16
CA ILE A 67 23.51 14.31 6.68
C ILE A 67 22.10 13.92 7.15
N TYR A 68 21.47 14.77 7.96
CA TYR A 68 20.11 14.52 8.45
C TYR A 68 19.08 14.43 7.31
N ALA A 69 19.16 15.36 6.34
CA ALA A 69 18.29 15.32 5.16
C ALA A 69 18.51 14.06 4.32
N PHE A 70 19.75 13.59 4.21
CA PHE A 70 20.09 12.36 3.52
C PHE A 70 19.56 11.12 4.24
N ASP A 71 19.74 11.01 5.56
CA ASP A 71 19.21 9.89 6.35
C ASP A 71 17.68 9.82 6.26
N ASN A 72 17.01 10.97 6.32
CA ASN A 72 15.56 11.03 6.15
C ASN A 72 15.15 10.62 4.73
N TYR A 73 15.89 11.05 3.70
CA TYR A 73 15.66 10.62 2.33
C TYR A 73 15.82 9.09 2.18
N VAL A 74 16.89 8.50 2.74
CA VAL A 74 17.12 7.06 2.72
C VAL A 74 16.00 6.30 3.43
N LYS A 75 15.57 6.78 4.61
CA LYS A 75 14.43 6.20 5.34
C LYS A 75 13.15 6.20 4.49
N MET A 76 12.85 7.32 3.84
CA MET A 76 11.69 7.43 2.93
C MET A 76 11.81 6.53 1.70
N CYS A 77 13.00 6.38 1.12
CA CYS A 77 13.22 5.43 0.04
C CYS A 77 12.97 3.99 0.50
N ILE A 78 13.48 3.60 1.66
CA ILE A 78 13.28 2.26 2.23
C ILE A 78 11.79 1.99 2.45
N ASP A 79 11.06 2.93 3.04
CA ASP A 79 9.64 2.75 3.33
C ASP A 79 8.80 2.71 2.05
N TYR A 80 9.15 3.51 1.03
CA TYR A 80 8.55 3.41 -0.30
C TYR A 80 8.76 2.01 -0.91
N PHE A 81 9.97 1.47 -0.85
CA PHE A 81 10.25 0.12 -1.38
C PHE A 81 9.50 -0.97 -0.60
N LYS A 82 9.42 -0.89 0.73
CA LYS A 82 8.61 -1.83 1.53
C LYS A 82 7.14 -1.81 1.10
N VAL A 83 6.57 -0.64 0.85
CA VAL A 83 5.17 -0.53 0.41
C VAL A 83 5.01 -1.13 -1.00
N LEU A 84 5.96 -0.84 -1.89
CA LEU A 84 6.00 -1.37 -3.25
C LEU A 84 6.08 -2.90 -3.27
N ASP A 85 6.97 -3.49 -2.46
CA ASP A 85 7.10 -4.94 -2.40
C ASP A 85 5.89 -5.60 -1.73
N LYS A 86 5.33 -4.99 -0.67
CA LYS A 86 4.08 -5.47 -0.06
C LYS A 86 2.92 -5.51 -1.05
N ARG A 87 2.70 -4.41 -1.80
CA ARG A 87 1.59 -4.36 -2.76
C ARG A 87 1.79 -5.41 -3.87
N ASP A 88 3.03 -5.62 -4.31
CA ASP A 88 3.30 -6.52 -5.43
C ASP A 88 3.10 -7.97 -4.98
N ILE A 89 3.57 -8.35 -3.77
CA ILE A 89 3.33 -9.68 -3.18
C ILE A 89 1.82 -9.94 -2.97
N LEU A 90 1.10 -8.95 -2.44
CA LEU A 90 -0.35 -9.06 -2.25
C LEU A 90 -1.08 -9.21 -3.59
N GLN A 91 -0.63 -8.52 -4.63
CA GLN A 91 -1.23 -8.60 -5.96
C GLN A 91 -0.95 -9.94 -6.65
N GLU A 92 0.27 -10.47 -6.53
CA GLU A 92 0.64 -11.77 -7.08
C GLU A 92 -0.21 -12.91 -6.50
N GLU A 93 -0.56 -12.85 -5.21
CA GLU A 93 -1.48 -13.81 -4.58
C GLU A 93 -2.93 -13.69 -5.08
N HIS A 94 -3.32 -12.54 -5.61
CA HIS A 94 -4.65 -12.28 -6.15
C HIS A 94 -4.69 -12.38 -7.68
N ASP A 95 -3.57 -12.68 -8.35
CA ASP A 95 -3.57 -12.92 -9.78
C ASP A 95 -4.45 -14.14 -10.06
N ALA A 96 -5.49 -13.90 -10.86
CA ALA A 96 -6.59 -14.84 -11.14
C ALA A 96 -6.14 -16.18 -11.75
N SER A 97 -4.88 -16.29 -12.17
CA SER A 97 -4.24 -17.50 -12.68
C SER A 97 -4.23 -18.66 -11.68
N GLN A 98 -4.27 -18.40 -10.36
CA GLN A 98 -4.34 -19.46 -9.33
C GLN A 98 -5.78 -19.82 -8.91
N LEU A 99 -6.79 -19.08 -9.40
CA LEU A 99 -8.21 -19.40 -9.15
C LEU A 99 -8.77 -20.41 -10.16
N GLU A 100 -8.05 -20.70 -11.25
CA GLU A 100 -8.48 -21.64 -12.29
C GLU A 100 -8.58 -23.09 -11.76
N ASP A 101 -7.85 -23.45 -10.70
CA ASP A 101 -7.87 -24.82 -10.17
C ASP A 101 -9.13 -25.17 -9.34
N ASP A 102 -9.94 -24.17 -8.93
CA ASP A 102 -11.21 -24.38 -8.22
C ASP A 102 -12.47 -24.11 -9.09
N ILE A 103 -12.31 -23.67 -10.35
CA ILE A 103 -13.45 -23.37 -11.26
C ILE A 103 -13.93 -24.61 -12.03
N ASN A 104 -13.43 -25.82 -11.76
CA ASN A 104 -14.07 -27.04 -12.28
C ASN A 104 -15.30 -27.49 -11.46
N GLY A 105 -15.81 -26.64 -10.57
CA GLY A 105 -17.00 -26.86 -9.77
C GLY A 105 -18.14 -25.91 -10.13
N LYS A 106 -18.82 -26.18 -11.26
CA LYS A 106 -20.22 -25.80 -11.59
C LYS A 106 -20.77 -24.59 -10.83
N ASN A 107 -20.95 -23.46 -11.51
CA ASN A 107 -22.17 -22.63 -11.52
C ASN A 107 -21.83 -21.16 -11.88
N ASP A 108 -21.66 -20.87 -13.17
CA ASP A 108 -22.11 -19.57 -13.70
C ASP A 108 -23.64 -19.55 -13.65
N LYS A 109 -24.19 -19.49 -12.44
CA LYS A 109 -25.60 -19.16 -12.26
C LYS A 109 -25.70 -17.66 -12.47
N ILE A 110 -26.33 -17.29 -13.58
CA ILE A 110 -26.90 -15.95 -13.77
C ILE A 110 -27.74 -15.68 -12.51
N VAL A 111 -27.26 -14.77 -11.65
CA VAL A 111 -27.98 -14.40 -10.43
C VAL A 111 -29.31 -13.82 -10.86
N THR A 112 -30.37 -14.57 -10.59
CA THR A 112 -31.73 -14.12 -10.87
C THR A 112 -32.08 -13.00 -9.89
N MET A 113 -32.80 -11.96 -10.33
CA MET A 113 -33.19 -10.82 -9.47
C MET A 113 -33.88 -11.27 -8.15
N GLU A 114 -34.55 -12.42 -8.16
CA GLU A 114 -35.19 -13.01 -6.98
C GLU A 114 -34.18 -13.52 -5.95
N GLU A 115 -33.08 -14.14 -6.37
CA GLU A 115 -32.00 -14.61 -5.48
C GLU A 115 -31.25 -13.41 -4.87
N GLN A 116 -31.13 -12.31 -5.63
CA GLN A 116 -30.54 -11.06 -5.14
C GLN A 116 -31.43 -10.40 -4.08
N LEU A 117 -32.75 -10.34 -4.31
CA LEU A 117 -33.71 -9.81 -3.33
C LEU A 117 -33.77 -10.64 -2.04
N GLU A 118 -33.57 -11.95 -2.12
CA GLU A 118 -33.51 -12.82 -0.94
C GLU A 118 -32.20 -12.62 -0.15
N SER A 119 -31.09 -12.43 -0.86
CA SER A 119 -29.79 -12.07 -0.28
C SER A 119 -29.86 -10.72 0.45
N ASP A 120 -30.48 -9.71 -0.18
CA ASP A 120 -30.67 -8.37 0.38
C ASP A 120 -31.53 -8.42 1.66
N LYS A 121 -32.57 -9.25 1.70
CA LYS A 121 -33.39 -9.49 2.89
C LYS A 121 -32.59 -10.14 4.03
N LEU A 122 -31.61 -10.99 3.71
CA LEU A 122 -30.75 -11.64 4.71
C LEU A 122 -29.76 -10.66 5.35
N ILE A 123 -29.23 -9.72 4.56
CA ILE A 123 -28.35 -8.63 5.02
C ILE A 123 -29.14 -7.60 5.84
N MET A 124 -30.39 -7.32 5.44
CA MET A 124 -31.32 -6.41 6.12
C MET A 124 -32.01 -7.03 7.35
N ARG A 125 -31.39 -8.04 8.00
CA ARG A 125 -32.00 -8.73 9.15
C ARG A 125 -32.24 -7.74 10.31
N THR A 126 -33.49 -7.30 10.43
CA THR A 126 -34.00 -6.60 11.61
C THR A 126 -34.28 -7.63 12.69
N PHE A 127 -33.57 -7.55 13.81
CA PHE A 127 -33.74 -8.45 14.95
C PHE A 127 -35.13 -8.25 15.58
N HIS A 128 -36.13 -8.93 15.04
CA HIS A 128 -37.43 -9.03 15.68
C HIS A 128 -37.35 -10.10 16.76
N ILE A 129 -37.05 -9.69 17.99
CA ILE A 129 -37.23 -10.54 19.17
C ILE A 129 -38.73 -10.77 19.29
N ARG A 130 -39.22 -11.88 18.73
CA ARG A 130 -40.60 -12.30 18.95
C ARG A 130 -40.68 -12.74 20.41
N GLU A 131 -41.49 -12.05 21.20
CA GLU A 131 -41.85 -12.54 22.52
C GLU A 131 -42.53 -13.92 22.35
N PRO A 132 -42.13 -14.93 23.14
CA PRO A 132 -42.70 -16.26 23.00
C PRO A 132 -44.18 -16.23 23.41
N ASN A 133 -45.03 -16.87 22.61
CA ASN A 133 -46.47 -17.01 22.91
C ASN A 133 -46.69 -17.64 24.30
N SER A 134 -47.79 -17.26 24.96
CA SER A 134 -48.16 -17.59 26.36
C SER A 134 -47.95 -19.06 26.78
N LEU A 135 -48.15 -20.02 25.87
CA LEU A 135 -47.98 -21.44 26.14
C LEU A 135 -46.50 -21.88 26.28
N GLU A 136 -45.59 -21.20 25.58
CA GLU A 136 -44.17 -21.57 25.55
C GLU A 136 -43.43 -21.17 26.83
N LYS A 137 -43.99 -20.23 27.61
CA LYS A 137 -43.47 -19.81 28.93
C LYS A 137 -43.61 -20.90 29.99
N LEU A 138 -44.53 -21.84 29.79
CA LEU A 138 -44.86 -22.90 30.76
C LEU A 138 -43.99 -24.15 30.59
N VAL A 139 -43.17 -24.24 29.54
CA VAL A 139 -42.35 -25.42 29.24
C VAL A 139 -40.87 -25.07 29.34
N LYS A 140 -40.13 -25.76 30.23
CA LYS A 140 -38.66 -25.60 30.34
C LYS A 140 -37.98 -26.18 29.09
N ARG A 141 -37.59 -25.32 28.14
CA ARG A 141 -36.75 -25.73 27.00
C ARG A 141 -35.27 -25.76 27.38
N LYS A 142 -34.60 -26.89 27.12
CA LYS A 142 -33.12 -26.94 27.04
C LYS A 142 -32.72 -26.51 25.63
N ILE A 143 -32.23 -25.29 25.48
CA ILE A 143 -31.65 -24.82 24.23
C ILE A 143 -30.24 -25.42 24.13
N THR A 144 -30.10 -26.55 23.45
CA THR A 144 -28.79 -27.06 23.02
C THR A 144 -28.32 -26.19 21.88
N ARG A 145 -27.41 -25.25 22.16
CA ARG A 145 -26.69 -24.50 21.12
C ARG A 145 -25.93 -25.51 20.27
N VAL A 146 -26.37 -25.72 19.04
CA VAL A 146 -25.56 -26.42 18.04
C VAL A 146 -24.26 -25.63 17.93
N ARG A 147 -23.11 -26.28 18.17
CA ARG A 147 -21.80 -25.65 17.99
C ARG A 147 -21.61 -25.46 16.49
N GLU A 148 -22.08 -24.33 15.97
CA GLU A 148 -21.75 -23.89 14.63
C GLU A 148 -20.24 -23.69 14.55
N LYS A 149 -19.62 -24.12 13.44
CA LYS A 149 -18.19 -23.88 13.21
C LYS A 149 -17.96 -22.37 13.26
N PRO A 150 -16.90 -21.89 13.95
CA PRO A 150 -16.63 -20.47 14.01
C PRO A 150 -16.49 -19.91 12.59
N PRO A 151 -17.04 -18.72 12.30
CA PRO A 151 -16.88 -18.10 11.00
C PRO A 151 -15.41 -17.89 10.70
N ILE A 152 -15.00 -18.13 9.45
CA ILE A 152 -13.64 -17.87 8.99
C ILE A 152 -13.49 -16.36 8.93
N ILE A 153 -12.70 -15.80 9.84
CA ILE A 153 -12.36 -14.39 9.85
C ILE A 153 -11.12 -14.15 8.98
N PRO A 154 -10.99 -12.98 8.35
CA PRO A 154 -9.77 -12.62 7.64
C PRO A 154 -8.58 -12.61 8.61
N VAL A 155 -7.49 -13.24 8.20
CA VAL A 155 -6.24 -13.34 8.98
C VAL A 155 -5.20 -12.40 8.40
N GLN A 156 -4.45 -11.71 9.25
CA GLN A 156 -3.31 -10.90 8.82
C GLN A 156 -2.15 -11.82 8.40
N LYS A 157 -1.69 -11.68 7.16
CA LYS A 157 -0.55 -12.45 6.65
C LYS A 157 0.78 -11.80 7.05
N GLU A 158 1.75 -12.63 7.41
CA GLU A 158 3.13 -12.20 7.62
C GLU A 158 3.88 -12.23 6.28
N ILE A 159 4.33 -11.06 5.80
CA ILE A 159 5.04 -10.92 4.53
C ILE A 159 6.54 -10.73 4.80
N ASN A 160 7.38 -11.60 4.22
CA ASN A 160 8.83 -11.54 4.35
C ASN A 160 9.43 -10.48 3.41
N LEU A 161 9.78 -9.31 3.94
CA LEU A 161 10.35 -8.20 3.15
C LEU A 161 11.87 -8.27 2.98
N LYS A 162 12.51 -9.34 3.46
CA LYS A 162 13.97 -9.50 3.44
C LYS A 162 14.44 -10.50 2.39
N ASP A 163 13.55 -10.95 1.51
CA ASP A 163 13.89 -11.96 0.52
C ASP A 163 14.92 -11.43 -0.49
N PRO A 164 15.96 -12.23 -0.81
CA PRO A 164 17.06 -11.79 -1.67
C PRO A 164 16.62 -11.46 -3.10
N LEU A 165 15.46 -11.97 -3.53
CA LEU A 165 14.85 -11.66 -4.83
C LEU A 165 14.42 -10.18 -4.92
N LEU A 166 13.90 -9.60 -3.84
CA LEU A 166 13.46 -8.21 -3.80
C LEU A 166 14.63 -7.22 -3.90
N LYS A 167 15.84 -7.64 -3.50
CA LYS A 167 17.05 -6.81 -3.51
C LYS A 167 17.48 -6.35 -4.91
N ASN A 168 17.27 -7.18 -5.93
CA ASN A 168 17.69 -6.89 -7.31
C ASN A 168 16.53 -6.41 -8.21
N LYS A 169 15.32 -6.30 -7.65
CA LYS A 169 14.11 -5.93 -8.40
C LYS A 169 14.24 -4.50 -8.95
N GLY A 170 14.00 -4.34 -10.25
CA GLY A 170 14.04 -3.05 -10.93
C GLY A 170 15.44 -2.49 -11.25
N ILE A 171 16.52 -3.22 -10.92
CA ILE A 171 17.90 -2.81 -11.26
C ILE A 171 18.26 -3.33 -12.66
N ARG A 172 18.75 -2.46 -13.56
CA ARG A 172 19.19 -2.85 -14.91
C ARG A 172 20.43 -3.75 -14.82
N LYS A 173 20.35 -4.93 -15.45
CA LYS A 173 21.49 -5.84 -15.58
C LYS A 173 22.60 -5.21 -16.40
N LYS A 174 23.84 -5.41 -15.97
CA LYS A 174 25.03 -5.10 -16.76
C LYS A 174 25.51 -6.40 -17.39
N ASN A 175 25.61 -6.43 -18.72
CA ASN A 175 25.93 -7.65 -19.47
C ASN A 175 27.30 -8.29 -19.13
N ASN A 176 28.18 -7.57 -18.42
CA ASN A 176 29.56 -7.97 -18.16
C ASN A 176 29.84 -8.38 -16.69
N ILE A 177 28.84 -8.48 -15.82
CA ILE A 177 29.04 -8.84 -14.39
C ILE A 177 27.94 -9.81 -13.96
N ASN A 178 28.31 -11.04 -13.57
CA ASN A 178 27.40 -11.98 -12.92
C ASN A 178 27.27 -11.66 -11.43
N ASN A 179 26.04 -11.57 -10.93
CA ASN A 179 25.75 -11.34 -9.51
C ASN A 179 25.43 -12.67 -8.81
N LYS A 180 26.00 -12.92 -7.63
CA LYS A 180 25.83 -14.18 -6.86
C LYS A 180 24.37 -14.50 -6.51
N TYR A 181 23.52 -13.48 -6.42
CA TYR A 181 22.10 -13.63 -6.10
C TYR A 181 21.23 -14.00 -7.32
N GLU A 182 21.82 -14.09 -8.53
CA GLU A 182 21.08 -14.52 -9.73
C GLU A 182 21.21 -16.03 -10.01
N GLU A 183 22.16 -16.72 -9.37
CA GLU A 183 22.34 -18.17 -9.54
C GLU A 183 21.18 -18.95 -8.91
N SER A 184 20.73 -18.55 -7.71
CA SER A 184 19.63 -19.23 -7.01
C SER A 184 18.28 -19.15 -7.75
N SER A 185 17.99 -18.07 -8.47
CA SER A 185 16.73 -17.94 -9.23
C SER A 185 16.69 -18.78 -10.51
N LYS A 186 17.84 -19.24 -11.02
CA LYS A 186 17.90 -20.12 -12.21
C LYS A 186 17.70 -21.58 -11.83
N ASP A 187 18.09 -21.97 -10.63
CA ASP A 187 17.95 -23.34 -10.14
C ASP A 187 16.49 -23.70 -9.79
N GLU A 188 15.67 -22.72 -9.40
CA GLU A 188 14.23 -22.92 -9.16
C GLU A 188 13.45 -23.11 -10.46
N LYS A 189 13.73 -22.32 -11.52
CA LYS A 189 13.05 -22.44 -12.82
C LYS A 189 13.36 -23.75 -13.57
N ASN A 190 14.51 -24.37 -13.28
CA ASN A 190 14.89 -25.66 -13.86
C ASN A 190 14.29 -26.87 -13.11
N LYS A 191 13.68 -26.67 -11.93
CA LYS A 191 12.99 -27.74 -11.18
C LYS A 191 11.50 -27.85 -11.53
N GLU A 192 10.86 -26.74 -11.91
CA GLU A 192 9.45 -26.73 -12.37
C GLU A 192 9.28 -27.20 -13.83
N SER A 193 10.37 -27.38 -14.56
CA SER A 193 10.38 -27.79 -15.98
C SER A 193 10.82 -29.25 -16.20
N LYS A 194 10.80 -30.09 -15.15
CA LYS A 194 11.07 -31.54 -15.21
C LYS A 194 9.96 -32.36 -14.58
#